data_AF-G3JVI3-F1
#
_entry.id   AF-G3JVI3-F1
#
_cell.length_a   1.000
_cell.length_b   1.000
_cell.length_c   1.000
_cell.angle_alpha   90.00
_cell.angle_beta   90.00
_cell.angle_gamma   90.00
#
_symmetry.space_group_name_H-M   'P 1'
#
loop_
_entity.id
_entity.type
_entity.pdbx_description
1 polymer ?
#
loop_
_entity_poly.entity_id
_entity_poly.type
_entity_poly.pdbx_seq_one_letter_code
_entity_poly.pdbx_strand_id
1 'polypeptide(L)'
;SAFPGESETLRAIEVTLVVHDDIIPWRYPAKRELQFGEWQRNDILAGIFEPAMIDIDLAILLTKAREHSVALVGPAAEEFFDPVPEQDLFEAL
;
A
#
# COMPACT_ATOMS: atom_id res chain seq x y z
N SER A 1 1.89 -6.79 -16.21
CA SER A 1 2.08 -5.33 -16.13
C SER A 1 3.31 -4.95 -16.94
N ALA A 2 3.46 -3.66 -17.25
CA ALA A 2 4.60 -3.08 -17.95
C ALA A 2 4.99 -1.76 -17.27
N PHE A 3 6.22 -1.27 -17.49
CA PHE A 3 6.58 0.05 -17.00
C PHE A 3 5.65 1.13 -17.58
N PRO A 4 5.46 2.25 -16.86
CA PRO A 4 4.64 3.35 -17.34
C PRO A 4 5.07 3.82 -18.74
N GLY A 5 4.12 3.86 -19.69
CA GLY A 5 4.36 4.33 -21.06
C GLY A 5 5.01 3.32 -22.01
N GLU A 6 5.39 2.13 -21.56
CA GLU A 6 6.05 1.12 -22.41
C GLU A 6 5.07 0.19 -23.16
N SER A 7 3.77 0.27 -22.85
CA SER A 7 2.75 -0.57 -23.50
C SER A 7 1.46 0.17 -23.74
N GLU A 8 0.85 -0.04 -24.91
CA GLU A 8 -0.48 0.49 -25.25
C GLU A 8 -1.62 -0.28 -24.55
N THR A 9 -1.37 -1.52 -24.10
CA THR A 9 -2.41 -2.43 -23.58
C THR A 9 -2.19 -2.81 -22.13
N LEU A 10 -0.95 -2.77 -21.63
CA LEU A 10 -0.62 -3.10 -20.25
C LEU A 10 -0.34 -1.83 -19.44
N ARG A 11 -0.85 -1.80 -18.21
CA ARG A 11 -0.54 -0.75 -17.23
C ARG A 11 0.51 -1.24 -16.23
N ALA A 12 1.25 -0.30 -15.67
CA ALA A 12 2.02 -0.52 -14.45
C ALA A 12 1.04 -0.85 -13.31
N ILE A 13 1.43 -1.78 -12.45
CA ILE A 13 0.66 -2.16 -11.27
C ILE A 13 1.53 -1.89 -10.06
N GLU A 14 0.91 -1.31 -9.04
CA GLU A 14 1.48 -1.22 -7.71
C GLU A 14 0.62 -2.05 -6.76
N VAL A 15 1.26 -2.85 -5.91
CA VAL A 15 0.58 -3.65 -4.88
C VAL A 15 1.31 -3.45 -3.56
N THR A 16 0.61 -2.94 -2.56
CA THR A 16 1.11 -2.87 -1.18
C THR A 16 0.35 -3.88 -0.33
N LEU A 17 1.09 -4.74 0.36
CA LEU A 17 0.56 -5.75 1.27
C LEU A 17 0.82 -5.33 2.71
N VAL A 18 -0.23 -5.42 3.54
CA VAL A 18 -0.16 -5.15 4.99
C VAL A 18 -0.70 -6.36 5.76
N VAL A 19 -0.16 -6.60 6.96
CA VAL A 19 -0.74 -7.55 7.91
C VAL A 19 -1.78 -6.81 8.75
N HIS A 20 -3.01 -7.30 8.78
CA HIS A 20 -4.11 -6.62 9.46
C HIS A 20 -3.79 -6.31 10.94
N ASP A 21 -3.19 -7.26 11.68
CA ASP A 21 -2.85 -7.09 13.09
C ASP A 21 -1.69 -6.10 13.32
N ASP A 22 -0.92 -5.75 12.28
CA ASP A 22 0.08 -4.68 12.32
C ASP A 22 -0.54 -3.30 12.02
N ILE A 23 -1.79 -3.26 11.54
CA ILE A 23 -2.55 -2.04 11.23
C ILE A 23 -3.61 -1.73 12.29
N ILE A 24 -4.22 -2.75 12.90
CA ILE A 24 -5.35 -2.60 13.82
C ILE A 24 -4.99 -3.09 15.23
N PRO A 25 -5.02 -2.22 16.28
CA PRO A 25 -5.37 -0.80 16.23
C PRO A 25 -4.29 0.06 15.56
N TRP A 26 -4.70 1.18 14.94
CA TRP A 26 -3.79 2.08 14.23
C TRP A 26 -2.64 2.61 15.10
N ARG A 27 -1.43 2.61 14.54
CA ARG A 27 -0.21 3.21 15.11
C ARG A 27 0.65 3.80 14.02
N TYR A 28 1.04 5.06 14.17
CA TYR A 28 1.95 5.73 13.25
C TYR A 28 3.41 5.63 13.71
N PRO A 29 4.36 5.37 12.80
CA PRO A 29 4.16 4.88 11.43
C PRO A 29 3.83 3.38 11.40
N ALA A 30 3.10 2.95 10.37
CA ALA A 30 2.68 1.56 10.22
C ALA A 30 3.71 0.72 9.44
N LYS A 31 3.55 -0.60 9.48
CA LYS A 31 4.43 -1.56 8.78
C LYS A 31 3.73 -2.08 7.52
N ARG A 32 4.42 -2.03 6.37
CA ARG A 32 4.05 -2.85 5.21
C ARG A 32 4.82 -4.16 5.23
N GLU A 33 4.17 -5.22 4.77
CA GLU A 33 4.78 -6.54 4.66
C GLU A 33 5.54 -6.69 3.33
N LEU A 34 4.95 -6.17 2.25
CA LEU A 34 5.54 -6.24 0.92
C LEU A 34 5.04 -5.06 0.08
N GLN A 35 5.87 -4.61 -0.86
CA GLN A 35 5.43 -3.76 -1.96
C GLN A 35 5.88 -4.39 -3.27
N PHE A 36 5.06 -4.19 -4.30
CA PHE A 36 5.40 -4.43 -5.69
C PHE A 36 5.18 -3.13 -6.44
N GLY A 37 6.17 -2.76 -7.23
CA GLY A 37 6.03 -1.75 -8.27
C GLY A 37 6.99 -2.07 -9.40
N GLU A 38 6.74 -1.51 -10.58
CA GLU A 38 7.59 -1.75 -11.75
C GLU A 38 9.05 -1.36 -11.49
N TRP A 39 9.30 -0.36 -10.64
CA TRP A 39 10.65 0.05 -10.23
C TRP A 39 11.45 -1.06 -9.51
N GLN A 40 10.79 -2.07 -8.92
CA GLN A 40 11.42 -3.21 -8.26
C GLN A 40 11.61 -4.43 -9.18
N ARG A 41 11.19 -4.35 -10.46
CA ARG A 41 11.15 -5.51 -11.36
C ARG A 41 12.47 -6.27 -11.45
N ASN A 42 13.59 -5.55 -11.56
CA ASN A 42 14.90 -6.19 -11.72
C ASN A 42 15.29 -7.01 -10.48
N ASP A 43 15.06 -6.45 -9.29
CA ASP A 43 15.38 -7.12 -8.03
C ASP A 43 14.50 -8.35 -7.82
N ILE A 44 13.19 -8.23 -8.07
CA ILE A 44 12.25 -9.34 -7.97
C ILE A 44 12.62 -10.48 -8.93
N LEU A 45 12.99 -10.15 -10.18
CA LEU A 45 13.44 -11.16 -11.15
C LEU A 45 14.76 -11.82 -10.75
N ALA A 46 15.60 -11.13 -9.98
CA ALA A 46 16.81 -11.68 -9.38
C ALA A 46 16.53 -12.48 -8.07
N GLY A 47 15.27 -12.59 -7.65
CA GLY A 47 14.87 -13.25 -6.40
C GLY A 47 15.16 -12.42 -5.15
N ILE A 48 15.37 -11.11 -5.30
CA ILE A 48 15.61 -10.15 -4.22
C ILE A 48 14.29 -9.45 -3.92
N PHE A 49 13.83 -9.57 -2.67
CA PHE A 49 12.59 -8.97 -2.21
C PHE A 49 12.88 -8.01 -1.07
N GLU A 50 12.23 -6.85 -1.09
CA GLU A 50 12.26 -5.96 0.07
C GLU A 50 11.60 -6.66 1.27
N PRO A 51 12.23 -6.59 2.45
CA PRO A 51 11.62 -7.11 3.67
C PRO A 51 10.44 -6.24 4.09
N ALA A 52 9.65 -6.75 5.04
CA ALA A 52 8.70 -5.94 5.78
C ALA A 52 9.41 -4.74 6.42
N MET A 53 8.83 -3.55 6.30
CA MET A 53 9.43 -2.31 6.79
C MET A 53 8.39 -1.28 7.19
N ILE A 54 8.84 -0.32 7.99
CA ILE A 54 8.06 0.87 8.34
C ILE A 54 7.86 1.72 7.08
N ASP A 55 6.62 2.15 6.87
CA ASP A 55 6.22 2.95 5.71
C ASP A 55 5.24 4.04 6.15
N ILE A 56 5.71 5.29 6.11
CA ILE A 56 4.93 6.47 6.50
C ILE A 56 3.76 6.71 5.52
N ASP A 57 3.90 6.28 4.26
CA ASP A 57 2.90 6.52 3.23
C ASP A 57 1.62 5.70 3.48
N LEU A 58 1.67 4.68 4.36
CA LEU A 58 0.48 3.94 4.76
C LEU A 58 -0.59 4.83 5.40
N ALA A 59 -0.21 5.94 6.05
CA ALA A 59 -1.17 6.93 6.55
C ALA A 59 -1.98 7.53 5.38
N ILE A 60 -1.31 7.88 4.29
CA ILE A 60 -1.92 8.45 3.08
C ILE A 60 -2.72 7.37 2.33
N LEU A 61 -2.12 6.20 2.11
CA LEU A 61 -2.71 5.11 1.34
C LEU A 61 -3.99 4.59 2.00
N LEU A 62 -4.00 4.36 3.32
CA LEU A 62 -5.19 3.90 4.03
C LEU A 62 -6.25 4.98 4.13
N THR A 63 -5.88 6.25 4.32
CA THR A 63 -6.85 7.37 4.27
C THR A 63 -7.58 7.37 2.92
N LYS A 64 -6.84 7.38 1.81
CA LYS A 64 -7.42 7.36 0.46
C LYS A 64 -8.22 6.09 0.19
N ALA A 65 -7.74 4.93 0.66
CA ALA A 65 -8.45 3.68 0.46
C ALA A 65 -9.78 3.66 1.22
N ARG A 66 -9.83 4.18 2.45
CA ARG A 66 -11.08 4.29 3.21
C ARG A 66 -12.07 5.24 2.54
N GLU A 67 -11.61 6.37 2.02
CA GLU A 67 -12.48 7.38 1.40
C GLU A 67 -12.93 7.01 -0.04
N HIS A 68 -12.03 6.41 -0.83
CA HIS A 68 -12.17 6.28 -2.28
C HIS A 68 -11.56 4.97 -2.81
N SER A 69 -12.17 3.84 -2.48
CA SER A 69 -11.79 2.53 -3.03
C SER A 69 -12.97 1.65 -3.45
N VAL A 70 -12.64 0.54 -4.11
CA VAL A 70 -13.56 -0.54 -4.42
C VAL A 70 -12.98 -1.82 -3.85
N ALA A 71 -13.71 -2.48 -2.95
CA ALA A 71 -13.34 -3.80 -2.45
C ALA A 71 -13.49 -4.84 -3.57
N LEU A 72 -12.37 -5.39 -4.03
CA LEU A 72 -12.38 -6.47 -5.01
C LEU A 72 -12.75 -7.81 -4.34
N VAL A 73 -12.35 -7.99 -3.08
CA VAL A 73 -12.64 -9.14 -2.24
C VAL A 73 -12.76 -8.65 -0.79
N GLY A 74 -13.73 -9.18 -0.04
CA GLY A 74 -13.93 -8.82 1.37
C GLY A 74 -14.77 -7.56 1.59
N PRO A 75 -14.83 -7.05 2.82
CA PRO A 75 -15.57 -5.83 3.17
C PRO A 75 -14.95 -4.56 2.59
N ALA A 76 -15.69 -3.46 2.64
CA ALA A 76 -15.19 -2.14 2.25
C ALA A 76 -14.07 -1.68 3.19
N ALA A 77 -13.12 -0.90 2.67
CA ALA A 77 -11.97 -0.45 3.45
C ALA A 77 -12.36 0.39 4.69
N GLU A 78 -13.42 1.18 4.61
CA GLU A 78 -13.94 1.98 5.73
C GLU A 78 -14.51 1.15 6.88
N GLU A 79 -14.96 -0.08 6.59
CA GLU A 79 -15.46 -1.06 7.58
C GLU A 79 -14.33 -1.96 8.11
N PHE A 80 -13.27 -2.14 7.32
CA PHE A 80 -12.17 -3.05 7.63
C PHE A 80 -11.02 -2.38 8.38
N PHE A 81 -10.77 -1.09 8.15
CA PHE A 81 -9.68 -0.34 8.77
C PHE A 81 -10.20 0.81 9.63
N ASP A 82 -9.53 1.04 10.76
CA ASP A 82 -9.70 2.22 11.60
C ASP A 82 -9.34 3.50 10.82
N PRO A 83 -9.99 4.65 11.09
CA PRO A 83 -9.58 5.91 10.51
C PRO A 83 -8.17 6.31 10.99
N VAL A 84 -7.34 6.79 10.06
CA VAL A 84 -6.05 7.40 10.38
C VAL A 84 -6.30 8.78 11.02
N PRO A 85 -5.72 9.10 12.19
CA PRO A 85 -5.81 10.43 12.77
C PRO A 85 -5.27 11.50 11.82
N GLU A 86 -5.93 12.66 11.76
CA GLU A 86 -5.56 13.75 10.86
C GLU A 86 -4.11 14.23 11.08
N GLN A 87 -3.64 14.20 12.33
CA GLN A 87 -2.25 14.53 12.66
C GLN A 87 -1.24 13.59 11.99
N ASP A 88 -1.51 12.28 12.00
CA ASP A 88 -0.62 11.28 11.41
C ASP A 88 -0.63 11.39 9.87
N LEU A 89 -1.78 11.73 9.28
CA LEU A 89 -1.87 12.04 7.85
C LEU A 89 -1.03 13.27 7.51
N PHE A 90 -1.12 14.35 8.29
CA PHE A 90 -0.31 15.54 8.08
C PHE A 90 1.19 15.29 8.27
N GLU A 91 1.56 14.40 9.18
CA GLU A 91 2.98 14.04 9.41
C GLU A 91 3.57 13.24 8.23
N ALA A 92 2.73 12.56 7.45
CA ALA A 92 3.16 11.78 6.29
C ALA A 92 3.23 12.59 4.96
N LEU A 93 2.66 13.80 4.90
CA LEU A 93 2.61 14.67 3.70
C LEU A 93 3.88 15.52 3.51
#